data_AF-A0A9P6X7B7-F1
#
_entry.id   AF-A0A9P6X7B7-F1
#
_cell.length_a   1.000
_cell.length_b   1.000
_cell.length_c   1.000
_cell.angle_alpha   90.00
_cell.angle_beta   90.00
_cell.angle_gamma   90.00
#
_symmetry.space_group_name_H-M   'P 1'
#
loop_
_entity.id
_entity.type
_entity.pdbx_description
1 polymer ?
#
loop_
_entity_poly.entity_id
_entity_poly.type
_entity_poly.pdbx_seq_one_letter_code
_entity_poly.pdbx_strand_id
1 'polypeptide(L)'
;MNKELINKYLEFRKTSSKIGLEEALVQFRSIGQFDWKFEVLRELLYITSQVKNENSERASTTIRATVKRLNNETFLLEHNQAVIEIIELFEDIEYQESNMNITNSLVEGFVYLSTRCVLFKAVAKSNEIIKENIINQLLLCVRRLSNRFLLQLSEMIYGLVEESPEYAQLVRLKLSEMQILPDVITKITVLYCEDEIELLNGIFYQMPSWFLAQTVNSRQYFLMMKDRIISEIKISYSDNNQARVTSALRVLVGIAAFFGIKLNESEVDIFTSMLNEAQSERIVQLVLCLVLVAADQFLKRQKSLAEALYQSLQCNVSEMPLLFLVYFQTDKILEIEDTIRSILAMQVPIPRLGLFEMQKLFRSLRNTTPTISESTYF
;
A
#
# COMPACT_ATOMS: atom_id res chain seq x y z
N MET A 1 30.51 29.67 17.96
CA MET A 1 30.43 29.18 16.56
C MET A 1 29.10 29.54 15.90
N ASN A 2 27.93 29.19 16.46
CA ASN A 2 26.64 29.44 15.79
C ASN A 2 26.32 30.92 15.49
N LYS A 3 26.69 31.88 16.36
CA LYS A 3 26.38 33.31 16.14
C LYS A 3 27.00 33.90 14.86
N GLU A 4 28.24 33.53 14.53
CA GLU A 4 28.91 34.05 13.34
C GLU A 4 28.27 33.50 12.06
N LEU A 5 27.97 32.19 12.06
CA LEU A 5 27.25 31.53 10.97
C LEU A 5 25.85 32.13 10.76
N ILE A 6 25.09 32.36 11.84
CA ILE A 6 23.77 33.00 11.79
C ILE A 6 23.89 34.41 11.19
N ASN A 7 24.81 35.23 11.68
CA ASN A 7 24.98 36.60 11.18
C ASN A 7 25.35 36.61 9.70
N LYS A 8 26.25 35.72 9.27
CA LYS A 8 26.64 35.57 7.86
C LYS A 8 25.45 35.14 6.99
N TYR A 9 24.61 34.23 7.49
CA TYR A 9 23.39 33.82 6.81
C TYR A 9 22.36 34.95 6.71
N LEU A 10 22.12 35.70 7.79
CA LEU A 10 21.21 36.86 7.79
C LEU A 10 21.67 37.95 6.83
N GLU A 11 22.99 38.20 6.74
CA GLU A 11 23.56 39.13 5.75
C GLU A 11 23.30 38.66 4.32
N PHE A 12 23.54 37.37 4.05
CA PHE A 12 23.24 36.76 2.76
C PHE A 12 21.74 36.87 2.41
N ARG A 13 20.85 36.54 3.34
CA ARG A 13 19.39 36.63 3.14
C ARG A 13 18.92 38.06 2.90
N LYS A 14 19.46 39.03 3.63
CA LYS A 14 19.17 40.45 3.41
C LYS A 14 19.70 40.94 2.06
N THR A 15 20.81 40.36 1.59
CA THR A 15 21.37 40.68 0.28
C THR A 15 20.53 40.06 -0.82
N SER A 16 20.13 38.79 -0.70
CA SER A 16 19.29 38.10 -1.70
C SER A 16 17.94 38.78 -1.90
N SER A 17 17.34 39.31 -0.84
CA SER A 17 16.11 40.11 -0.92
C SER A 17 16.30 41.49 -1.56
N LYS A 18 17.53 42.02 -1.62
CA LYS A 18 17.84 43.32 -2.25
C LYS A 18 18.23 43.20 -3.71
N ILE A 19 19.09 42.26 -4.05
CA ILE A 19 19.72 42.18 -5.38
C ILE A 19 19.29 40.96 -6.20
N GLY A 20 18.44 40.09 -5.64
CA GLY A 20 18.10 38.81 -6.23
C GLY A 20 18.93 37.67 -5.65
N LEU A 21 18.33 36.47 -5.63
CA LEU A 21 18.94 35.29 -5.03
C LEU A 21 20.13 34.78 -5.85
N GLU A 22 20.04 34.82 -7.17
CA GLU A 22 21.11 34.35 -8.06
C GLU A 22 22.35 35.24 -7.93
N GLU A 23 22.17 36.56 -7.93
CA GLU A 23 23.21 37.57 -7.77
C GLU A 23 23.88 37.47 -6.39
N ALA A 24 23.07 37.30 -5.33
CA ALA A 24 23.60 37.07 -3.98
C ALA A 24 24.41 35.77 -3.90
N LEU A 25 23.96 34.70 -4.57
CA LEU A 25 24.72 33.44 -4.62
C LEU A 25 26.09 33.64 -5.29
N VAL A 26 26.18 34.46 -6.35
CA VAL A 26 27.46 34.77 -7.00
C VAL A 26 28.36 35.58 -6.06
N GLN A 27 27.84 36.65 -5.46
CA GLN A 27 28.60 37.52 -4.56
C GLN A 27 29.20 36.76 -3.36
N PHE A 28 28.42 35.90 -2.73
CA PHE A 28 28.85 35.14 -1.55
C PHE A 28 29.65 33.88 -1.90
N ARG A 29 29.77 33.50 -3.17
CA ARG A 29 30.69 32.44 -3.62
C ARG A 29 32.15 32.90 -3.64
N SER A 30 32.39 34.19 -3.82
CA SER A 30 33.73 34.78 -3.99
C SER A 30 34.40 35.26 -2.69
N ILE A 31 33.72 35.19 -1.54
CA ILE A 31 34.17 35.84 -0.31
C ILE A 31 34.40 34.82 0.81
N GLY A 32 35.67 34.50 1.08
CA GLY A 32 36.12 33.89 2.35
C GLY A 32 36.55 32.42 2.32
N GLN A 33 36.94 31.91 3.49
CA GLN A 33 37.25 30.50 3.71
C GLN A 33 36.03 29.61 3.46
N PHE A 34 36.29 28.42 2.94
CA PHE A 34 35.26 27.43 2.63
C PHE A 34 34.60 26.91 3.92
N ASP A 35 33.41 27.43 4.25
CA ASP A 35 32.57 26.93 5.34
C ASP A 35 31.37 26.18 4.75
N TRP A 36 31.42 24.86 4.83
CA TRP A 36 30.36 24.00 4.28
C TRP A 36 29.02 24.20 4.99
N LYS A 37 28.99 24.61 6.27
CA LYS A 37 27.75 24.82 7.02
C LYS A 37 26.97 25.99 6.44
N PHE A 38 27.70 27.06 6.09
CA PHE A 38 27.12 28.21 5.40
C PHE A 38 26.63 27.84 3.99
N GLU A 39 27.37 27.01 3.25
CA GLU A 39 26.91 26.53 1.95
C GLU A 39 25.61 25.72 2.04
N VAL A 40 25.44 24.87 3.07
CA VAL A 40 24.18 24.16 3.31
C VAL A 40 23.03 25.14 3.59
N LEU A 41 23.22 26.15 4.44
CA LEU A 41 22.19 27.17 4.69
C LEU A 41 21.77 27.90 3.41
N ARG A 42 22.73 28.21 2.52
CA ARG A 42 22.46 28.81 1.21
C ARG A 42 21.65 27.87 0.31
N GLU A 43 22.00 26.59 0.27
CA GLU A 43 21.26 25.58 -0.50
C GLU A 43 19.83 25.42 0.02
N LEU A 44 19.61 25.45 1.34
CA LEU A 44 18.28 25.39 1.95
C LEU A 44 17.42 26.62 1.60
N LEU A 45 17.98 27.84 1.66
CA LEU A 45 17.27 29.04 1.20
C LEU A 45 16.96 28.97 -0.30
N TYR A 46 17.89 28.45 -1.10
CA TYR A 46 17.66 28.27 -2.53
C TYR A 46 16.51 27.30 -2.81
N ILE A 47 16.53 26.12 -2.17
CA ILE A 47 15.48 25.12 -2.29
C ILE A 47 14.10 25.72 -1.96
N THR A 48 13.98 26.36 -0.80
CA THR A 48 12.68 26.94 -0.37
C THR A 48 12.20 28.04 -1.29
N SER A 49 13.09 28.89 -1.81
CA SER A 49 12.74 29.93 -2.78
C SER A 49 12.23 29.34 -4.10
N GLN A 50 12.92 28.34 -4.64
CA GLN A 50 12.51 27.69 -5.90
C GLN A 50 11.16 26.99 -5.75
N VAL A 51 10.92 26.27 -4.64
CA VAL A 51 9.64 25.61 -4.38
C VAL A 51 8.47 26.59 -4.25
N LYS A 52 8.71 27.79 -3.71
CA LYS A 52 7.66 28.81 -3.55
C LYS A 52 7.33 29.55 -4.85
N ASN A 53 8.33 29.78 -5.70
CA ASN A 53 8.20 30.69 -6.83
C ASN A 53 8.02 29.98 -8.18
N GLU A 54 8.43 28.72 -8.30
CA GLU A 54 8.37 27.95 -9.53
C GLU A 54 7.33 26.83 -9.46
N ASN A 55 6.92 26.32 -10.63
CA ASN A 55 6.18 25.06 -10.69
C ASN A 55 7.11 23.88 -10.34
N SER A 56 6.52 22.74 -9.95
CA SER A 56 7.29 21.56 -9.52
C SER A 56 8.30 21.08 -10.58
N GLU A 57 8.07 21.37 -11.86
CA GLU A 57 8.96 20.91 -12.92
C GLU A 57 10.23 21.70 -13.04
N ARG A 58 10.09 23.03 -13.06
CA ARG A 58 11.18 23.97 -13.09
C ARG A 58 11.96 23.93 -11.79
N ALA A 59 11.27 23.94 -10.64
CA ALA A 59 11.88 23.81 -9.33
C ALA A 59 12.78 22.58 -9.25
N SER A 60 12.32 21.41 -9.71
CA SER A 60 13.13 20.19 -9.69
C SER A 60 14.39 20.30 -10.55
N THR A 61 14.29 20.91 -11.73
CA THR A 61 15.43 21.07 -12.64
C THR A 61 16.46 22.05 -12.06
N THR A 62 16.00 23.21 -11.58
CA THR A 62 16.87 24.26 -11.04
C THR A 62 17.53 23.84 -9.72
N ILE A 63 16.79 23.16 -8.84
CA ILE A 63 17.32 22.61 -7.58
C ILE A 63 18.40 21.58 -7.86
N ARG A 64 18.16 20.60 -8.74
CA ARG A 64 19.16 19.56 -9.07
C ARG A 64 20.44 20.13 -9.69
N ALA A 65 20.33 21.16 -10.51
CA ALA A 65 21.48 21.78 -11.16
C ALA A 65 22.34 22.61 -10.18
N THR A 66 21.71 23.22 -9.17
CA THR A 66 22.36 24.23 -8.32
C THR A 66 22.83 23.67 -6.99
N VAL A 67 22.04 22.78 -6.38
CA VAL A 67 22.33 22.18 -5.08
C VAL A 67 23.40 21.10 -5.26
N LYS A 68 24.53 21.27 -4.57
CA LYS A 68 25.71 20.39 -4.69
C LYS A 68 25.95 19.55 -3.45
N ARG A 69 25.96 20.17 -2.27
CA ARG A 69 26.31 19.50 -1.01
C ARG A 69 25.22 18.55 -0.59
N LEU A 70 23.97 19.01 -0.58
CA LEU A 70 22.85 18.14 -0.26
C LEU A 70 22.64 17.04 -1.30
N ASN A 71 23.04 17.22 -2.57
CA ASN A 71 23.01 16.14 -3.58
C ASN A 71 24.23 15.19 -3.54
N ASN A 72 25.19 15.41 -2.64
CA ASN A 72 26.37 14.57 -2.51
C ASN A 72 26.18 13.56 -1.37
N GLU A 73 26.01 12.29 -1.73
CA GLU A 73 25.78 11.21 -0.78
C GLU A 73 26.92 11.01 0.21
N THR A 74 28.18 11.00 -0.26
CA THR A 74 29.37 10.86 0.61
C THR A 74 29.43 11.95 1.66
N PHE A 75 29.16 13.19 1.24
CA PHE A 75 29.12 14.34 2.15
C PHE A 75 28.04 14.18 3.24
N LEU A 76 26.85 13.71 2.86
CA LEU A 76 25.77 13.49 3.83
C LEU A 76 26.07 12.35 4.79
N LEU A 77 26.72 11.28 4.34
CA LEU A 77 27.12 10.17 5.20
C LEU A 77 28.19 10.60 6.22
N GLU A 78 29.14 11.45 5.81
CA GLU A 78 30.22 11.96 6.68
C GLU A 78 29.73 13.01 7.70
N HIS A 79 28.70 13.79 7.35
CA HIS A 79 28.27 14.94 8.14
C HIS A 79 26.79 14.91 8.57
N ASN A 80 26.15 13.74 8.56
CA ASN A 80 24.69 13.59 8.76
C ASN A 80 24.11 14.40 9.93
N GLN A 81 24.64 14.24 11.13
CA GLN A 81 24.14 14.86 12.36
C GLN A 81 24.27 16.38 12.29
N ALA A 82 25.42 16.86 11.84
CA ALA A 82 25.68 18.28 11.71
C ALA A 82 24.85 18.91 10.58
N VAL A 83 24.48 18.17 9.53
CA VAL A 83 23.53 18.63 8.51
C VAL A 83 22.12 18.77 9.08
N ILE A 84 21.66 17.84 9.91
CA ILE A 84 20.37 17.94 10.60
C ILE A 84 20.33 19.16 11.51
N GLU A 85 21.36 19.37 12.33
CA GLU A 85 21.47 20.55 13.20
C GLU A 85 21.41 21.87 12.39
N ILE A 86 21.95 21.87 11.18
CA ILE A 86 21.90 23.04 10.28
C ILE A 86 20.50 23.22 9.66
N ILE A 87 19.78 22.13 9.36
CA ILE A 87 18.39 22.20 8.89
C ILE A 87 17.50 22.77 10.01
N GLU A 88 17.64 22.28 11.24
CA GLU A 88 16.91 22.78 12.41
C GLU A 88 17.22 24.27 12.67
N LEU A 89 18.51 24.64 12.65
CA LEU A 89 18.93 26.03 12.77
C LEU A 89 18.33 26.92 11.67
N PHE A 90 18.26 26.43 10.43
CA PHE A 90 17.67 27.15 9.32
C PHE A 90 16.17 27.39 9.53
N GLU A 91 15.43 26.38 9.96
CA GLU A 91 14.00 26.51 10.29
C GLU A 91 13.77 27.54 11.40
N ASP A 92 14.57 27.51 12.46
CA ASP A 92 14.49 28.47 13.57
C ASP A 92 14.73 29.91 13.11
N ILE A 93 15.78 30.14 12.31
CA ILE A 93 16.09 31.48 11.78
C ILE A 93 14.97 31.98 10.88
N GLU A 94 14.48 31.14 9.96
CA GLU A 94 13.44 31.53 9.02
C GLU A 94 12.11 31.82 9.74
N TYR A 95 11.76 31.03 10.76
CA TYR A 95 10.60 31.29 11.59
C TYR A 95 10.70 32.64 12.31
N GLN A 96 11.83 32.94 12.95
CA GLN A 96 12.03 34.20 13.69
C GLN A 96 11.97 35.45 12.80
N GLU A 97 12.51 35.36 11.59
CA GLU A 97 12.63 36.53 10.70
C GLU A 97 11.41 36.74 9.80
N SER A 98 10.67 35.69 9.45
CA SER A 98 9.52 35.80 8.52
C SER A 98 8.17 35.45 9.11
N ASN A 99 8.12 34.88 10.33
CA ASN A 99 6.93 34.24 10.90
C ASN A 99 6.27 33.21 9.97
N MET A 100 6.99 32.69 8.98
CA MET A 100 6.50 31.64 8.08
C MET A 100 7.10 30.30 8.46
N ASN A 101 6.25 29.29 8.56
CA ASN A 101 6.71 27.92 8.59
C ASN A 101 7.18 27.51 7.19
N ILE A 102 8.49 27.32 7.03
CA ILE A 102 9.14 26.94 5.77
C ILE A 102 9.29 25.42 5.59
N THR A 103 8.97 24.61 6.60
CA THR A 103 9.13 23.15 6.60
C THR A 103 8.47 22.52 5.40
N ASN A 104 7.28 22.98 5.01
CA ASN A 104 6.54 22.46 3.85
C ASN A 104 7.36 22.62 2.56
N SER A 105 7.97 23.79 2.38
CA SER A 105 8.77 24.09 1.17
C SER A 105 10.09 23.33 1.18
N LEU A 106 10.68 23.12 2.36
CA LEU A 106 11.88 22.29 2.52
C LEU A 106 11.61 20.83 2.19
N VAL A 107 10.58 20.25 2.80
CA VAL A 107 10.19 18.85 2.60
C VAL A 107 9.87 18.58 1.14
N GLU A 108 9.09 19.46 0.49
CA GLU A 108 8.82 19.36 -0.96
C GLU A 108 10.12 19.46 -1.77
N GLY A 109 10.99 20.40 -1.41
CA GLY A 109 12.27 20.59 -2.07
C GLY A 109 13.21 19.39 -1.98
N PHE A 110 13.21 18.70 -0.84
CA PHE A 110 14.00 17.49 -0.63
C PHE A 110 13.55 16.33 -1.52
N VAL A 111 12.28 16.27 -1.94
CA VAL A 111 11.81 15.30 -2.94
C VAL A 111 12.59 15.38 -4.25
N TYR A 112 13.07 16.58 -4.60
CA TYR A 112 13.80 16.81 -5.84
C TYR A 112 15.26 16.38 -5.79
N LEU A 113 15.82 16.12 -4.60
CA LEU A 113 17.22 15.75 -4.41
C LEU A 113 17.48 14.28 -4.80
N SER A 114 18.69 14.00 -5.29
CA SER A 114 19.13 12.63 -5.59
C SER A 114 19.31 11.80 -4.31
N THR A 115 19.71 12.46 -3.23
CA THR A 115 20.03 11.89 -1.90
C THR A 115 18.86 11.90 -0.92
N ARG A 116 17.64 12.22 -1.40
CA ARG A 116 16.42 12.38 -0.59
C ARG A 116 16.23 11.29 0.48
N CYS A 117 16.50 10.03 0.15
CA CYS A 117 16.36 8.90 1.08
C CYS A 117 17.36 8.98 2.23
N VAL A 118 18.62 9.34 1.96
CA VAL A 118 19.66 9.49 2.99
C VAL A 118 19.30 10.62 3.94
N LEU A 119 18.87 11.77 3.39
CA LEU A 119 18.40 12.91 4.19
C LEU A 119 17.21 12.54 5.06
N PHE A 120 16.18 11.91 4.50
CA PHE A 120 14.97 11.58 5.25
C PHE A 120 15.21 10.52 6.32
N LYS A 121 16.06 9.53 6.05
CA LYS A 121 16.46 8.56 7.07
C LYS A 121 17.25 9.21 8.20
N ALA A 122 18.12 10.17 7.87
CA ALA A 122 18.87 10.91 8.86
C ALA A 122 17.95 11.78 9.72
N VAL A 123 17.03 12.52 9.09
CA VAL A 123 16.05 13.35 9.79
C VAL A 123 15.07 12.50 10.61
N ALA A 124 14.67 11.31 10.13
CA ALA A 124 13.86 10.38 10.90
C ALA A 124 14.54 9.85 12.17
N LYS A 125 15.87 10.00 12.32
CA LYS A 125 16.61 9.68 13.55
C LYS A 125 16.67 10.82 14.55
N SER A 126 16.22 12.02 14.16
CA SER A 126 16.24 13.18 15.05
C SER A 126 15.02 13.22 15.98
N ASN A 127 14.77 14.38 16.61
CA ASN A 127 13.75 14.62 17.63
C ASN A 127 12.33 14.17 17.20
N GLU A 128 11.59 13.50 18.08
CA GLU A 128 10.23 12.98 17.84
C GLU A 128 9.23 14.02 17.31
N ILE A 129 9.28 15.25 17.84
CA ILE A 129 8.38 16.34 17.42
C ILE A 129 8.57 16.69 15.94
N ILE A 130 9.82 16.62 15.48
CA ILE A 130 10.19 16.92 14.10
C ILE A 130 9.68 15.81 13.17
N LYS A 131 9.70 14.55 13.62
CA LYS A 131 9.22 13.39 12.85
C LYS A 131 7.75 13.52 12.49
N GLU A 132 6.87 13.79 13.46
CA GLU A 132 5.43 13.89 13.20
C GLU A 132 5.10 15.05 12.26
N ASN A 133 5.74 16.22 12.46
CA ASN A 133 5.57 17.36 11.56
C ASN A 133 6.00 17.01 10.13
N ILE A 134 7.14 16.33 9.97
CA ILE A 134 7.65 15.93 8.66
C ILE A 134 6.75 14.91 7.97
N ILE A 135 6.20 13.93 8.68
CA ILE A 135 5.20 13.00 8.13
C ILE A 135 4.01 13.80 7.58
N ASN A 136 3.48 14.73 8.37
CA ASN A 136 2.36 15.55 7.96
C ASN A 136 2.70 16.40 6.73
N GLN A 137 3.89 17.00 6.67
CA GLN A 137 4.31 17.78 5.51
C GLN A 137 4.55 16.93 4.26
N LEU A 138 5.15 15.74 4.40
CA LEU A 138 5.34 14.82 3.28
C LEU A 138 4.00 14.44 2.65
N LEU A 139 3.01 14.13 3.48
CA LEU A 139 1.66 13.77 3.03
C LEU A 139 0.97 14.94 2.35
N LEU A 140 1.15 16.17 2.85
CA LEU A 140 0.65 17.38 2.18
C LEU A 140 1.31 17.63 0.82
N CYS A 141 2.58 17.27 0.65
CA CYS A 141 3.30 17.42 -0.63
C CYS A 141 2.67 16.58 -1.75
N VAL A 142 2.05 15.43 -1.43
CA VAL A 142 1.42 14.56 -2.43
C VAL A 142 0.33 15.28 -3.23
N ARG A 143 -0.38 16.25 -2.62
CA ARG A 143 -1.43 17.02 -3.31
C ARG A 143 -0.88 18.10 -4.25
N ARG A 144 0.37 18.54 -4.04
CA ARG A 144 0.99 19.64 -4.79
C ARG A 144 1.90 19.16 -5.90
N LEU A 145 2.56 18.03 -5.67
CA LEU A 145 3.52 17.46 -6.60
C LEU A 145 2.82 16.77 -7.78
N SER A 146 3.36 16.97 -8.98
CA SER A 146 2.94 16.23 -10.16
C SER A 146 3.18 14.72 -9.98
N ASN A 147 2.36 13.88 -10.61
CA ASN A 147 2.42 12.40 -10.52
C ASN A 147 3.81 11.79 -10.77
N ARG A 148 4.68 12.47 -11.51
CA ARG A 148 6.07 12.05 -11.78
C ARG A 148 6.95 11.96 -10.52
N PHE A 149 6.54 12.59 -9.42
CA PHE A 149 7.27 12.59 -8.14
C PHE A 149 6.70 11.62 -7.11
N LEU A 150 5.63 10.88 -7.44
CA LEU A 150 4.99 9.95 -6.51
C LEU A 150 5.93 8.81 -6.10
N LEU A 151 6.81 8.37 -7.01
CA LEU A 151 7.82 7.36 -6.68
C LEU A 151 8.80 7.87 -5.63
N GLN A 152 9.31 9.10 -5.79
CA GLN A 152 10.23 9.71 -4.83
C GLN A 152 9.58 9.91 -3.46
N LEU A 153 8.30 10.34 -3.45
CA LEU A 153 7.52 10.42 -2.21
C LEU A 153 7.33 9.06 -1.56
N SER A 154 7.03 8.02 -2.34
CA SER A 154 6.87 6.65 -1.84
C SER A 154 8.13 6.14 -1.14
N GLU A 155 9.30 6.40 -1.73
CA GLU A 155 10.60 6.04 -1.16
C GLU A 155 10.87 6.79 0.15
N MET A 156 10.56 8.08 0.22
CA MET A 156 10.77 8.90 1.41
C MET A 156 9.84 8.52 2.56
N ILE A 157 8.54 8.32 2.27
CA ILE A 157 7.56 7.89 3.26
C ILE A 157 7.93 6.51 3.80
N TYR A 158 8.28 5.58 2.92
CA TYR A 158 8.73 4.25 3.34
C TYR A 158 10.02 4.33 4.16
N GLY A 159 11.01 5.10 3.70
CA GLY A 159 12.28 5.26 4.41
C GLY A 159 12.10 5.85 5.82
N LEU A 160 11.11 6.72 6.02
CA LEU A 160 10.75 7.22 7.34
C LEU A 160 10.17 6.13 8.23
N VAL A 161 9.22 5.34 7.72
CA VAL A 161 8.60 4.23 8.48
C VAL A 161 9.63 3.14 8.80
N GLU A 162 10.58 2.88 7.90
CA GLU A 162 11.64 1.91 8.12
C GLU A 162 12.58 2.30 9.28
N GLU A 163 12.87 3.60 9.43
CA GLU A 163 13.69 4.10 10.55
C GLU A 163 12.88 4.41 11.82
N SER A 164 11.56 4.51 11.73
CA SER A 164 10.66 4.78 12.86
C SER A 164 9.34 4.00 12.73
N PRO A 165 9.37 2.66 12.96
CA PRO A 165 8.22 1.78 12.79
C PRO A 165 7.01 2.12 13.66
N GLU A 166 7.20 2.82 14.77
CA GLU A 166 6.13 3.29 15.65
C GLU A 166 5.10 4.19 14.95
N TYR A 167 5.48 4.83 13.83
CA TYR A 167 4.58 5.65 13.02
C TYR A 167 3.89 4.89 11.89
N ALA A 168 4.17 3.59 11.69
CA ALA A 168 3.65 2.80 10.57
C ALA A 168 2.12 2.86 10.48
N GLN A 169 1.43 2.67 11.60
CA GLN A 169 -0.04 2.70 11.65
C GLN A 169 -0.59 4.09 11.30
N LEU A 170 0.00 5.16 11.84
CA LEU A 170 -0.42 6.54 11.58
C LEU A 170 -0.23 6.91 10.10
N VAL A 171 0.93 6.60 9.53
CA VAL A 171 1.24 6.85 8.12
C VAL A 171 0.27 6.08 7.23
N ARG A 172 0.07 4.79 7.50
CA ARG A 172 -0.87 3.95 6.75
C ARG A 172 -2.29 4.48 6.82
N LEU A 173 -2.75 4.91 7.99
CA LEU A 173 -4.08 5.51 8.17
C LEU A 173 -4.24 6.75 7.29
N LYS A 174 -3.31 7.71 7.38
CA LYS A 174 -3.37 8.94 6.58
C LYS A 174 -3.32 8.67 5.08
N LEU A 175 -2.46 7.74 4.63
CA LEU A 175 -2.41 7.34 3.21
C LEU A 175 -3.74 6.71 2.75
N SER A 176 -4.36 5.90 3.60
CA SER A 176 -5.64 5.25 3.32
C SER A 176 -6.80 6.26 3.26
N GLU A 177 -6.85 7.22 4.20
CA GLU A 177 -7.81 8.32 4.20
C GLU A 177 -7.69 9.20 2.95
N MET A 178 -6.45 9.42 2.50
CA MET A 178 -6.16 10.17 1.29
C MET A 178 -6.32 9.35 0.00
N GLN A 179 -6.46 8.02 0.10
CA GLN A 179 -6.58 7.08 -1.03
C GLN A 179 -5.42 7.19 -2.05
N ILE A 180 -4.19 7.32 -1.54
CA ILE A 180 -2.96 7.49 -2.34
C ILE A 180 -1.93 6.42 -1.99
N LEU A 181 -0.98 6.20 -2.91
CA LEU A 181 0.18 5.31 -2.72
C LEU A 181 -0.22 3.92 -2.15
N PRO A 182 -1.14 3.20 -2.84
CA PRO A 182 -1.65 1.93 -2.34
C PRO A 182 -0.57 0.84 -2.22
N ASP A 183 0.52 0.97 -2.99
CA ASP A 183 1.72 0.13 -2.90
C ASP A 183 2.49 0.35 -1.59
N VAL A 184 2.62 1.59 -1.14
CA VAL A 184 3.23 1.94 0.15
C VAL A 184 2.37 1.41 1.30
N ILE A 185 1.04 1.58 1.23
CA ILE A 185 0.09 1.02 2.21
C ILE A 185 0.28 -0.49 2.33
N THR A 186 0.31 -1.19 1.19
CA THR A 186 0.49 -2.65 1.14
C THR A 186 1.80 -3.07 1.78
N LYS A 187 2.91 -2.40 1.41
CA LYS A 187 4.24 -2.68 1.95
C LYS A 187 4.32 -2.44 3.46
N ILE A 188 3.83 -1.30 3.95
CA ILE A 188 3.84 -0.96 5.37
C ILE A 188 3.03 -1.99 6.17
N THR A 189 1.86 -2.38 5.66
CA THR A 189 0.98 -3.33 6.34
C THR A 189 1.67 -4.66 6.59
N VAL A 190 2.29 -5.23 5.54
CA VAL A 190 3.00 -6.52 5.64
C VAL A 190 4.23 -6.44 6.54
N LEU A 191 4.97 -5.32 6.49
CA LEU A 191 6.26 -5.26 7.19
C LEU A 191 6.14 -4.80 8.65
N TYR A 192 5.10 -4.04 9.01
CA TYR A 192 5.06 -3.36 10.31
C TYR A 192 3.70 -3.37 11.03
N CYS A 193 2.56 -3.50 10.34
CA CYS A 193 1.24 -3.41 11.01
C CYS A 193 0.61 -4.77 11.34
N GLU A 194 0.84 -5.80 10.50
CA GLU A 194 0.37 -7.18 10.72
C GLU A 194 -1.15 -7.33 10.94
N ASP A 195 -1.94 -6.40 10.39
CA ASP A 195 -3.41 -6.37 10.44
C ASP A 195 -4.02 -6.43 9.02
N GLU A 196 -3.49 -7.33 8.19
CA GLU A 196 -3.84 -7.45 6.78
C GLU A 196 -5.33 -7.73 6.56
N ILE A 197 -5.93 -8.54 7.45
CA ILE A 197 -7.32 -8.99 7.33
C ILE A 197 -8.27 -7.82 7.55
N GLU A 198 -8.07 -7.03 8.60
CA GLU A 198 -8.87 -5.86 8.95
C GLU A 198 -8.78 -4.80 7.85
N LEU A 199 -7.56 -4.48 7.43
CA LEU A 199 -7.32 -3.48 6.39
C LEU A 199 -8.01 -3.86 5.07
N LEU A 200 -7.75 -5.06 4.56
CA LEU A 200 -8.27 -5.49 3.27
C LEU A 200 -9.79 -5.66 3.30
N ASN A 201 -10.35 -6.15 4.42
CA ASN A 201 -11.80 -6.19 4.57
C ASN A 201 -12.43 -4.79 4.48
N GLY A 202 -11.82 -3.79 5.12
CA GLY A 202 -12.26 -2.40 5.05
C GLY A 202 -12.18 -1.82 3.64
N ILE A 203 -11.05 -2.03 2.95
CA ILE A 203 -10.83 -1.56 1.58
C ILE A 203 -11.83 -2.20 0.61
N PHE A 204 -12.00 -3.52 0.67
CA PHE A 204 -12.88 -4.24 -0.23
C PHE A 204 -14.37 -3.95 0.01
N TYR A 205 -14.75 -3.52 1.21
CA TYR A 205 -16.12 -3.16 1.54
C TYR A 205 -16.53 -1.77 1.00
N GLN A 206 -15.61 -0.78 1.01
CA GLN A 206 -15.95 0.60 0.68
C GLN A 206 -15.86 0.88 -0.83
N MET A 207 -14.65 1.09 -1.35
CA MET A 207 -14.39 1.31 -2.77
C MET A 207 -12.99 0.78 -3.10
N PRO A 208 -12.86 -0.43 -3.68
CA PRO A 208 -11.54 -1.01 -3.93
C PRO A 208 -10.77 -0.32 -5.06
N SER A 209 -11.43 0.43 -5.95
CA SER A 209 -10.86 0.90 -7.23
C SER A 209 -9.54 1.67 -7.10
N TRP A 210 -9.42 2.55 -6.10
CA TRP A 210 -8.18 3.30 -5.86
C TRP A 210 -7.05 2.37 -5.40
N PHE A 211 -7.38 1.36 -4.58
CA PHE A 211 -6.42 0.41 -4.05
C PHE A 211 -6.00 -0.63 -5.09
N LEU A 212 -6.79 -0.84 -6.15
CA LEU A 212 -6.42 -1.70 -7.28
C LEU A 212 -5.32 -1.10 -8.15
N ALA A 213 -5.03 0.21 -8.03
CA ALA A 213 -3.93 0.89 -8.72
C ALA A 213 -2.56 0.55 -8.10
N GLN A 214 -2.30 -0.74 -7.88
CA GLN A 214 -1.05 -1.28 -7.35
C GLN A 214 0.05 -1.26 -8.39
N THR A 215 1.29 -1.09 -7.93
CA THR A 215 2.46 -1.30 -8.79
C THR A 215 2.77 -2.79 -8.89
N VAL A 216 3.54 -3.19 -9.92
CA VAL A 216 3.98 -4.58 -10.10
C VAL A 216 4.79 -5.08 -8.89
N ASN A 217 5.47 -4.17 -8.20
CA ASN A 217 6.27 -4.45 -7.01
C ASN A 217 5.41 -4.88 -5.81
N SER A 218 4.11 -4.55 -5.77
CA SER A 218 3.20 -4.96 -4.70
C SER A 218 2.91 -6.46 -4.68
N ARG A 219 3.16 -7.16 -5.80
CA ARG A 219 2.83 -8.60 -5.93
C ARG A 219 3.49 -9.47 -4.86
N GLN A 220 4.75 -9.19 -4.52
CA GLN A 220 5.46 -9.95 -3.48
C GLN A 220 4.80 -9.78 -2.11
N TYR A 221 4.30 -8.58 -1.80
CA TYR A 221 3.61 -8.32 -0.54
C TYR A 221 2.27 -9.05 -0.48
N PHE A 222 1.50 -9.09 -1.58
CA PHE A 222 0.28 -9.89 -1.61
C PHE A 222 0.53 -11.40 -1.46
N LEU A 223 1.66 -11.91 -1.95
CA LEU A 223 2.05 -13.30 -1.70
C LEU A 223 2.33 -13.54 -0.20
N MET A 224 3.06 -12.64 0.46
CA MET A 224 3.28 -12.71 1.90
C MET A 224 1.97 -12.61 2.70
N MET A 225 1.08 -11.68 2.31
CA MET A 225 -0.26 -11.56 2.91
C MET A 225 -1.05 -12.85 2.75
N LYS A 226 -1.05 -13.46 1.55
CA LYS A 226 -1.73 -14.74 1.29
C LYS A 226 -1.24 -15.81 2.27
N ASP A 227 0.08 -15.98 2.41
CA ASP A 227 0.64 -17.04 3.25
C ASP A 227 0.28 -16.85 4.74
N ARG A 228 0.26 -15.60 5.22
CA ARG A 228 -0.19 -15.25 6.58
C ARG A 228 -1.68 -15.49 6.76
N ILE A 229 -2.52 -15.04 5.82
CA ILE A 229 -3.98 -15.23 5.85
C ILE A 229 -4.34 -16.73 5.86
N ILE A 230 -3.68 -17.55 5.03
CA ILE A 230 -3.90 -18.99 5.01
C ILE A 230 -3.48 -19.63 6.33
N SER A 231 -2.38 -19.16 6.92
CA SER A 231 -1.94 -19.63 8.24
C SER A 231 -2.96 -19.27 9.33
N GLU A 232 -3.48 -18.04 9.32
CA GLU A 232 -4.55 -17.61 10.25
C GLU A 232 -5.83 -18.42 10.05
N ILE A 233 -6.23 -18.72 8.80
CA ILE A 233 -7.38 -19.59 8.51
C ILE A 233 -7.20 -20.96 9.16
N LYS A 234 -6.01 -21.58 9.04
CA LYS A 234 -5.75 -22.90 9.63
C LYS A 234 -5.85 -22.88 11.15
N ILE A 235 -5.19 -21.92 11.78
CA ILE A 235 -5.17 -21.76 13.25
C ILE A 235 -6.60 -21.50 13.74
N SER A 236 -7.27 -20.48 13.20
CA SER A 236 -8.63 -20.12 13.60
C SER A 236 -9.67 -21.21 13.31
N TYR A 237 -9.47 -22.03 12.28
CA TYR A 237 -10.36 -23.16 11.99
C TYR A 237 -10.19 -24.30 13.01
N SER A 238 -8.94 -24.61 13.38
CA SER A 238 -8.66 -25.57 14.47
C SER A 238 -9.19 -25.10 15.83
N ASP A 239 -9.15 -23.80 16.09
CA ASP A 239 -9.68 -23.18 17.31
C ASP A 239 -11.20 -22.98 17.29
N ASN A 240 -11.88 -23.40 16.22
CA ASN A 240 -13.32 -23.21 15.99
C ASN A 240 -13.77 -21.72 16.04
N ASN A 241 -12.87 -20.79 15.71
CA ASN A 241 -13.15 -19.36 15.63
C ASN A 241 -13.70 -18.97 14.25
N GLN A 242 -14.98 -19.28 14.05
CA GLN A 242 -15.66 -19.11 12.75
C GLN A 242 -15.64 -17.66 12.24
N ALA A 243 -15.69 -16.67 13.12
CA ALA A 243 -15.69 -15.25 12.74
C ALA A 243 -14.37 -14.83 12.09
N ARG A 244 -13.24 -15.27 12.66
CA ARG A 244 -11.91 -15.02 12.08
C ARG A 244 -11.71 -15.76 10.78
N VAL A 245 -12.09 -17.04 10.71
CA VAL A 245 -12.03 -17.83 9.47
C VAL A 245 -12.83 -17.17 8.35
N THR A 246 -14.05 -16.72 8.64
CA THR A 246 -14.93 -16.02 7.69
C THR A 246 -14.28 -14.74 7.17
N SER A 247 -13.71 -13.93 8.07
CA SER A 247 -13.08 -12.66 7.72
C SER A 247 -11.82 -12.87 6.87
N ALA A 248 -11.00 -13.87 7.21
CA ALA A 248 -9.78 -14.23 6.50
C ALA A 248 -10.07 -14.83 5.12
N LEU A 249 -11.04 -15.75 5.02
CA LEU A 249 -11.49 -16.33 3.75
C LEU A 249 -12.02 -15.25 2.79
N ARG A 250 -12.84 -14.33 3.29
CA ARG A 250 -13.35 -13.20 2.51
C ARG A 250 -12.20 -12.41 1.88
N VAL A 251 -11.16 -12.10 2.65
CA VAL A 251 -9.97 -11.38 2.15
C VAL A 251 -9.19 -12.22 1.15
N LEU A 252 -8.99 -13.51 1.41
CA LEU A 252 -8.28 -14.41 0.50
C LEU A 252 -8.95 -14.46 -0.88
N VAL A 253 -10.29 -14.55 -0.91
CA VAL A 253 -11.06 -14.49 -2.16
C VAL A 253 -10.85 -13.15 -2.87
N GLY A 254 -10.88 -12.04 -2.12
CA GLY A 254 -10.60 -10.71 -2.66
C GLY A 254 -9.20 -10.60 -3.26
N ILE A 255 -8.17 -11.12 -2.58
CA ILE A 255 -6.78 -11.13 -3.08
C ILE A 255 -6.67 -11.94 -4.37
N ALA A 256 -7.26 -13.14 -4.40
CA ALA A 256 -7.26 -14.00 -5.58
C ALA A 256 -7.98 -13.35 -6.77
N ALA A 257 -9.15 -12.75 -6.53
CA ALA A 257 -9.96 -12.12 -7.57
C ALA A 257 -9.32 -10.83 -8.11
N PHE A 258 -9.03 -9.87 -7.23
CA PHE A 258 -8.60 -8.54 -7.64
C PHE A 258 -7.16 -8.50 -8.16
N PHE A 259 -6.26 -9.27 -7.54
CA PHE A 259 -4.82 -9.22 -7.85
C PHE A 259 -4.33 -10.46 -8.60
N GLY A 260 -5.18 -11.44 -8.87
CA GLY A 260 -4.83 -12.64 -9.61
C GLY A 260 -3.76 -13.49 -8.91
N ILE A 261 -3.65 -13.39 -7.58
CA ILE A 261 -2.70 -14.19 -6.81
C ILE A 261 -3.20 -15.63 -6.78
N LYS A 262 -2.37 -16.54 -7.30
CA LYS A 262 -2.71 -17.96 -7.40
C LYS A 262 -2.40 -18.71 -6.11
N LEU A 263 -3.30 -19.62 -5.77
CA LEU A 263 -3.10 -20.70 -4.84
C LEU A 263 -2.17 -21.76 -5.43
N ASN A 264 -1.32 -22.34 -4.60
CA ASN A 264 -0.56 -23.53 -4.94
C ASN A 264 -1.38 -24.81 -4.70
N GLU A 265 -0.82 -25.96 -5.04
CA GLU A 265 -1.51 -27.24 -4.92
C GLU A 265 -1.90 -27.60 -3.48
N SER A 266 -1.01 -27.39 -2.51
CA SER A 266 -1.31 -27.71 -1.11
C SER A 266 -2.39 -26.79 -0.52
N GLU A 267 -2.44 -25.53 -0.96
CA GLU A 267 -3.49 -24.58 -0.61
C GLU A 267 -4.85 -24.98 -1.18
N VAL A 268 -4.89 -25.43 -2.43
CA VAL A 268 -6.12 -25.99 -3.04
C VAL A 268 -6.62 -27.20 -2.24
N ASP A 269 -5.71 -28.08 -1.81
CA ASP A 269 -6.06 -29.27 -1.03
C ASP A 269 -6.70 -28.90 0.32
N ILE A 270 -6.18 -27.88 1.01
CA ILE A 270 -6.73 -27.36 2.27
C ILE A 270 -8.18 -26.90 2.10
N PHE A 271 -8.46 -26.08 1.10
CA PHE A 271 -9.82 -25.56 0.90
C PHE A 271 -10.78 -26.61 0.36
N THR A 272 -10.28 -27.61 -0.36
CA THR A 272 -11.09 -28.76 -0.79
C THR A 272 -11.50 -29.62 0.41
N SER A 273 -10.59 -29.90 1.35
CA SER A 273 -10.92 -30.57 2.61
C SER A 273 -11.88 -29.74 3.48
N MET A 274 -11.65 -28.42 3.57
CA MET A 274 -12.54 -27.53 4.32
C MET A 274 -13.97 -27.53 3.77
N LEU A 275 -14.15 -27.65 2.45
CA LEU A 275 -15.47 -27.75 1.84
C LEU A 275 -16.26 -29.01 2.29
N ASN A 276 -15.56 -30.09 2.62
CA ASN A 276 -16.15 -31.35 3.10
C ASN A 276 -16.46 -31.34 4.59
N GLU A 277 -15.61 -30.67 5.36
CA GLU A 277 -15.63 -30.76 6.82
C GLU A 277 -16.34 -29.56 7.48
N ALA A 278 -16.58 -28.48 6.74
CA ALA A 278 -17.16 -27.26 7.29
C ALA A 278 -18.58 -27.47 7.82
N GLN A 279 -18.77 -27.11 9.10
CA GLN A 279 -20.07 -27.15 9.78
C GLN A 279 -20.81 -25.80 9.76
N SER A 280 -20.18 -24.76 9.22
CA SER A 280 -20.74 -23.41 9.14
C SER A 280 -21.17 -23.09 7.72
N GLU A 281 -22.44 -22.72 7.54
CA GLU A 281 -22.99 -22.31 6.25
C GLU A 281 -22.14 -21.21 5.60
N ARG A 282 -21.74 -20.22 6.40
CA ARG A 282 -20.97 -19.08 5.92
C ARG A 282 -19.58 -19.47 5.42
N ILE A 283 -18.93 -20.44 6.05
CA ILE A 283 -17.64 -20.95 5.62
C ILE A 283 -17.80 -21.70 4.29
N VAL A 284 -18.81 -22.56 4.17
CA VAL A 284 -19.12 -23.26 2.91
C VAL A 284 -19.34 -22.26 1.77
N GLN A 285 -20.14 -21.22 2.00
CA GLN A 285 -20.38 -20.15 1.02
C GLN A 285 -19.08 -19.48 0.55
N LEU A 286 -18.19 -19.12 1.47
CA LEU A 286 -16.95 -18.42 1.15
C LEU A 286 -15.93 -19.33 0.46
N VAL A 287 -15.83 -20.59 0.87
CA VAL A 287 -14.98 -21.58 0.21
C VAL A 287 -15.48 -21.85 -1.21
N LEU A 288 -16.80 -21.95 -1.43
CA LEU A 288 -17.36 -22.06 -2.78
C LEU A 288 -17.04 -20.81 -3.63
N CYS A 289 -17.12 -19.61 -3.06
CA CYS A 289 -16.70 -18.40 -3.76
C CYS A 289 -15.23 -18.46 -4.17
N LEU A 290 -14.34 -18.94 -3.29
CA LEU A 290 -12.93 -19.14 -3.61
C LEU A 290 -12.73 -20.14 -4.76
N VAL A 291 -13.42 -21.29 -4.69
CA VAL A 291 -13.40 -22.33 -5.73
C VAL A 291 -13.83 -21.76 -7.08
N LEU A 292 -14.90 -20.97 -7.12
CA LEU A 292 -15.43 -20.41 -8.36
C LEU A 292 -14.56 -19.29 -8.93
N VAL A 293 -14.01 -18.42 -8.09
CA VAL A 293 -13.08 -17.36 -8.50
C VAL A 293 -11.75 -17.93 -9.00
N ALA A 294 -11.22 -18.95 -8.32
CA ALA A 294 -9.96 -19.62 -8.64
C ALA A 294 -10.16 -20.95 -9.39
N ALA A 295 -11.23 -21.05 -10.18
CA ALA A 295 -11.64 -22.30 -10.83
C ALA A 295 -10.52 -22.98 -11.64
N ASP A 296 -9.66 -22.19 -12.31
CA ASP A 296 -8.52 -22.71 -13.08
C ASP A 296 -7.54 -23.54 -12.24
N GLN A 297 -7.44 -23.26 -10.95
CA GLN A 297 -6.55 -23.95 -10.01
C GLN A 297 -7.22 -25.20 -9.43
N PHE A 298 -8.49 -25.08 -9.01
CA PHE A 298 -9.24 -26.20 -8.45
C PHE A 298 -9.54 -27.29 -9.49
N LEU A 299 -9.79 -26.92 -10.75
CA LEU A 299 -10.06 -27.88 -11.84
C LEU A 299 -8.87 -28.79 -12.17
N LYS A 300 -7.64 -28.41 -11.81
CA LYS A 300 -6.47 -29.30 -11.93
C LYS A 300 -6.58 -30.55 -11.05
N ARG A 301 -7.35 -30.47 -9.97
CA ARG A 301 -7.69 -31.58 -9.06
C ARG A 301 -9.16 -31.98 -9.18
N GLN A 302 -9.69 -32.02 -10.42
CA GLN A 302 -11.10 -32.25 -10.71
C GLN A 302 -11.73 -33.40 -9.92
N LYS A 303 -11.05 -34.54 -9.77
CA LYS A 303 -11.59 -35.70 -9.04
C LYS A 303 -11.86 -35.41 -7.56
N SER A 304 -10.87 -34.85 -6.86
CA SER A 304 -11.01 -34.52 -5.43
C SER A 304 -12.05 -33.41 -5.22
N LEU A 305 -12.06 -32.42 -6.12
CA LEU A 305 -13.08 -31.38 -6.11
C LEU A 305 -14.50 -31.93 -6.37
N ALA A 306 -14.65 -32.88 -7.29
CA ALA A 306 -15.93 -33.52 -7.60
C ALA A 306 -16.48 -34.27 -6.39
N GLU A 307 -15.63 -35.07 -5.74
CA GLU A 307 -15.97 -35.78 -4.50
C GLU A 307 -16.40 -34.79 -3.42
N ALA A 308 -15.68 -33.67 -3.29
CA ALA A 308 -15.99 -32.66 -2.30
C ALA A 308 -17.33 -31.96 -2.55
N LEU A 309 -17.54 -31.48 -3.78
CA LEU A 309 -18.80 -30.87 -4.19
C LEU A 309 -19.99 -31.83 -4.07
N TYR A 310 -19.79 -33.11 -4.37
CA TYR A 310 -20.82 -34.13 -4.20
C TYR A 310 -21.21 -34.30 -2.74
N GLN A 311 -20.24 -34.33 -1.82
CA GLN A 311 -20.52 -34.36 -0.38
C GLN A 311 -21.25 -33.10 0.07
N SER A 312 -20.80 -31.90 -0.35
CA SER A 312 -21.47 -30.65 -0.01
C SER A 312 -22.92 -30.58 -0.51
N LEU A 313 -23.25 -31.21 -1.64
CA LEU A 313 -24.62 -31.30 -2.15
C LEU A 313 -25.51 -32.20 -1.27
N GLN A 314 -24.92 -33.16 -0.56
CA GLN A 314 -25.64 -34.05 0.37
C GLN A 314 -25.71 -33.50 1.79
N CYS A 315 -24.81 -32.57 2.14
CA CYS A 315 -24.78 -31.93 3.46
C CYS A 315 -25.85 -30.84 3.58
N ASN A 316 -26.73 -30.96 4.59
CA ASN A 316 -27.76 -29.94 4.90
C ASN A 316 -27.20 -28.67 5.57
N VAL A 317 -25.90 -28.39 5.43
CA VAL A 317 -25.24 -27.23 6.06
C VAL A 317 -25.50 -25.95 5.27
N SER A 318 -25.56 -26.02 3.94
CA SER A 318 -25.83 -24.86 3.08
C SER A 318 -26.58 -25.28 1.83
N GLU A 319 -27.55 -24.47 1.40
CA GLU A 319 -28.28 -24.66 0.14
C GLU A 319 -27.47 -24.16 -1.07
N MET A 320 -26.36 -23.45 -0.85
CA MET A 320 -25.60 -22.79 -1.92
C MET A 320 -24.95 -23.73 -2.94
N PRO A 321 -24.39 -24.89 -2.58
CA PRO A 321 -23.96 -25.89 -3.57
C PRO A 321 -25.08 -26.26 -4.54
N LEU A 322 -26.30 -26.47 -4.02
CA LEU A 322 -27.47 -26.85 -4.81
C LEU A 322 -27.94 -25.68 -5.70
N LEU A 323 -27.95 -24.47 -5.17
CA LEU A 323 -28.28 -23.27 -5.94
C LEU A 323 -27.32 -23.08 -7.12
N PHE A 324 -26.01 -23.19 -6.89
CA PHE A 324 -25.01 -23.12 -7.96
C PHE A 324 -25.18 -24.25 -8.98
N LEU A 325 -25.50 -25.47 -8.54
CA LEU A 325 -25.81 -26.58 -9.44
C LEU A 325 -26.98 -26.22 -10.37
N VAL A 326 -28.07 -25.66 -9.84
CA VAL A 326 -29.23 -25.24 -10.64
C VAL A 326 -28.86 -24.12 -11.62
N TYR A 327 -28.10 -23.11 -11.18
CA TYR A 327 -27.65 -22.04 -12.08
C TYR A 327 -26.76 -22.55 -13.20
N PHE A 328 -25.81 -23.44 -12.91
CA PHE A 328 -24.99 -24.08 -13.94
C PHE A 328 -25.80 -24.96 -14.90
N GLN A 329 -26.86 -25.62 -14.41
CA GLN A 329 -27.74 -26.42 -15.26
C GLN A 329 -28.59 -25.57 -16.19
N THR A 330 -29.05 -24.41 -15.71
CA THR A 330 -29.92 -23.49 -16.45
C THR A 330 -29.17 -22.43 -17.26
N ASP A 331 -27.84 -22.57 -17.40
CA ASP A 331 -26.96 -21.64 -18.11
C ASP A 331 -26.99 -20.19 -17.57
N LYS A 332 -27.34 -20.03 -16.28
CA LYS A 332 -27.49 -18.77 -15.55
C LYS A 332 -26.18 -18.29 -14.93
N ILE A 333 -25.16 -18.09 -15.76
CA ILE A 333 -23.80 -17.71 -15.30
C ILE A 333 -23.78 -16.33 -14.63
N LEU A 334 -24.61 -15.38 -15.09
CA LEU A 334 -24.68 -14.04 -14.49
C LEU A 334 -25.19 -14.09 -13.06
N GLU A 335 -26.19 -14.93 -12.79
CA GLU A 335 -26.73 -15.15 -11.45
C GLU A 335 -25.69 -15.76 -10.50
N ILE A 336 -24.77 -16.58 -11.00
CA ILE A 336 -23.62 -17.09 -10.22
C ILE A 336 -22.69 -15.94 -9.86
N GLU A 337 -22.34 -15.09 -10.83
CA GLU A 337 -21.49 -13.94 -10.58
C GLU A 337 -22.11 -12.99 -9.55
N ASP A 338 -23.41 -12.68 -9.67
CA ASP A 338 -24.14 -11.81 -8.75
C ASP A 338 -24.26 -12.41 -7.35
N THR A 339 -24.47 -13.73 -7.27
CA THR A 339 -24.50 -14.45 -5.99
C THR A 339 -23.14 -14.38 -5.30
N ILE A 340 -22.03 -14.59 -6.02
CA ILE A 340 -20.67 -14.48 -5.47
C ILE A 340 -20.42 -13.06 -4.94
N ARG A 341 -20.73 -12.03 -5.73
CA ARG A 341 -20.57 -10.63 -5.33
C ARG A 341 -21.41 -10.28 -4.10
N SER A 342 -22.63 -10.83 -4.02
CA SER A 342 -23.53 -10.67 -2.88
C SER A 342 -22.98 -11.36 -1.62
N ILE A 343 -22.56 -12.61 -1.72
CA ILE A 343 -21.95 -13.36 -0.60
C ILE A 343 -20.73 -12.62 -0.06
N LEU A 344 -19.86 -12.13 -0.94
CA LEU A 344 -18.63 -11.43 -0.54
C LEU A 344 -18.89 -9.99 -0.10
N ALA A 345 -20.02 -9.39 -0.46
CA ALA A 345 -20.24 -7.95 -0.44
C ALA A 345 -19.05 -7.21 -1.08
N MET A 346 -18.69 -7.63 -2.30
CA MET A 346 -17.58 -7.08 -3.08
C MET A 346 -17.87 -7.14 -4.58
N GLN A 347 -17.44 -6.12 -5.31
CA GLN A 347 -17.50 -6.09 -6.78
C GLN A 347 -16.26 -6.77 -7.39
N VAL A 348 -16.09 -8.06 -7.11
CA VAL A 348 -14.94 -8.84 -7.57
C VAL A 348 -15.04 -9.19 -9.07
N PRO A 349 -13.92 -9.18 -9.81
CA PRO A 349 -13.86 -9.77 -11.15
C PRO A 349 -13.87 -11.30 -11.05
N ILE A 350 -14.68 -11.96 -11.87
CA ILE A 350 -14.84 -13.42 -11.86
C ILE A 350 -14.50 -13.98 -13.27
N PRO A 351 -13.49 -14.86 -13.41
CA PRO A 351 -13.09 -15.41 -14.71
C PRO A 351 -14.16 -16.33 -15.32
N ARG A 352 -14.86 -15.86 -16.36
CA ARG A 352 -15.93 -16.64 -17.03
C ARG A 352 -15.47 -17.96 -17.63
N LEU A 353 -14.25 -18.03 -18.18
CA LEU A 353 -13.69 -19.28 -18.71
C LEU A 353 -13.65 -20.37 -17.64
N GLY A 354 -13.24 -20.02 -16.42
CA GLY A 354 -13.25 -20.94 -15.28
C GLY A 354 -14.66 -21.41 -14.93
N LEU A 355 -15.65 -20.51 -14.94
CA LEU A 355 -17.06 -20.85 -14.70
C LEU A 355 -17.62 -21.81 -15.76
N PHE A 356 -17.29 -21.62 -17.04
CA PHE A 356 -17.74 -22.55 -18.10
C PHE A 356 -17.16 -23.95 -17.94
N GLU A 357 -15.92 -24.10 -17.47
CA GLU A 357 -15.35 -25.41 -17.17
C GLU A 357 -15.97 -26.02 -15.88
N MET A 358 -16.20 -25.19 -14.85
CA MET A 358 -16.93 -25.63 -13.65
C MET A 358 -18.35 -26.09 -13.99
N GLN A 359 -19.02 -25.46 -14.96
CA GLN A 359 -20.34 -25.88 -15.43
C GLN A 359 -20.34 -27.34 -15.93
N LYS A 360 -19.30 -27.75 -16.68
CA LYS A 360 -19.17 -29.14 -17.13
C LYS A 360 -19.02 -30.10 -15.94
N LEU A 361 -18.22 -29.71 -14.94
CA LEU A 361 -18.06 -30.48 -13.72
C LEU A 361 -19.39 -30.64 -12.97
N PHE A 362 -20.10 -29.54 -12.68
CA PHE A 362 -21.39 -29.58 -11.98
C PHE A 362 -22.44 -30.42 -12.74
N ARG A 363 -22.47 -30.37 -14.07
CA ARG A 363 -23.34 -31.24 -14.88
C ARG A 363 -22.99 -32.72 -14.73
N SER A 364 -21.72 -33.06 -14.57
CA SER A 364 -21.30 -34.46 -14.36
C SER A 364 -21.69 -35.03 -12.99
N LEU A 365 -21.82 -34.19 -11.95
CA LEU A 365 -22.22 -34.61 -10.60
C LEU A 365 -23.66 -35.15 -10.52
N ARG A 366 -24.52 -34.75 -11.47
CA ARG A 366 -25.89 -35.27 -11.62
C ARG A 366 -25.90 -36.73 -12.08
N ASN A 367 -24.96 -37.12 -12.94
CA ASN A 367 -24.95 -38.48 -13.50
C ASN A 367 -24.51 -39.53 -12.48
N THR A 368 -23.97 -39.09 -11.35
CA THR A 368 -23.59 -39.94 -10.20
C THR A 368 -24.62 -39.95 -9.07
N THR A 369 -25.65 -39.09 -9.14
CA THR A 369 -26.78 -39.15 -8.20
C THR A 369 -27.74 -40.25 -8.69
N PRO A 370 -28.06 -41.28 -7.88
CA PRO A 370 -29.22 -42.09 -8.17
C PRO A 370 -30.42 -41.15 -8.20
N THR A 371 -31.15 -41.16 -9.30
CA THR A 371 -32.46 -40.54 -9.44
C THR A 371 -33.29 -40.83 -8.18
N ILE A 372 -33.53 -39.79 -7.38
CA ILE A 372 -34.65 -39.83 -6.43
C ILE A 372 -35.87 -40.03 -7.31
N SER A 373 -36.44 -41.22 -7.22
CA SER A 373 -37.62 -41.65 -7.94
C SER A 373 -38.74 -40.63 -7.76
N GLU A 374 -39.09 -39.95 -8.85
CA GLU A 374 -40.46 -39.48 -9.08
C GLU A 374 -41.39 -40.69 -9.04
N SER A 375 -41.97 -40.99 -7.87
CA SER A 375 -43.33 -41.56 -7.71
C SER A 375 -43.50 -42.17 -6.32
N THR A 376 -43.99 -41.37 -5.38
CA THR A 376 -45.02 -41.78 -4.40
C THR A 376 -45.38 -40.53 -3.62
N TYR A 377 -46.29 -39.73 -4.15
CA TYR A 377 -47.30 -38.94 -3.42
C TYR A 377 -48.22 -38.33 -4.49
N PHE A 378 -49.18 -39.12 -4.95
CA PHE A 378 -50.62 -38.81 -5.04
C PHE A 378 -51.36 -40.09 -5.43
#